data_AF-A0A2T2WLD2-F1
#
_entry.id   AF-A0A2T2WLD2-F1
#
_cell.length_a   1.000
_cell.length_b   1.000
_cell.length_c   1.000
_cell.angle_alpha   90.00
_cell.angle_beta   90.00
_cell.angle_gamma   90.00
#
_symmetry.space_group_name_H-M   'P 1'
#
loop_
_entity.id
_entity.type
_entity.pdbx_description
1 polymer ?
#
loop_
_entity_poly.entity_id
_entity_poly.type
_entity_poly.pdbx_seq_one_letter_code
_entity_poly.pdbx_strand_id
1 'polypeptide(L)'
;MSTPNFFILGAPRSATTFLYRAVAQHPQIYMSPVKEPAFFSHDEREPKWITPVAAPRGIVQWADYLKLFDAGASYPVRGEASTGYLADAYAAQRIQLRLKEPPYMVAVLRHPADRAYSHYVYHRMGTVEPAPTFEEAIKDEDNRRAHHWNMQWRYRETGLYGQHLARYLDLFGSSRLLVLLHEEFDDAPAVFRRVFGFLGIDDQVPINLGGKVNESGVSKSSFAAWILQNRNPVKLLARKILPAAARSKLRHQLTDRPPAMTAQTRADLIAFYREDILRTQALIGRDLSAWLK
;
A
#
# COMPACT_ATOMS: atom_id res chain seq x y z
N MET A 1 -10.40 2.43 -25.54
CA MET A 1 -10.40 2.42 -24.07
C MET A 1 -9.07 3.01 -23.60
N SER A 2 -9.10 3.93 -22.65
CA SER A 2 -7.89 4.60 -22.16
C SER A 2 -7.13 3.72 -21.18
N THR A 3 -5.80 3.78 -21.20
CA THR A 3 -4.92 3.05 -20.28
C THR A 3 -4.41 3.96 -19.17
N PRO A 4 -4.05 3.43 -17.99
CA PRO A 4 -3.32 4.21 -17.00
C PRO A 4 -1.95 4.62 -17.52
N ASN A 5 -1.48 5.77 -17.07
CA ASN A 5 -0.13 6.27 -17.27
C ASN A 5 0.50 6.78 -15.97
N PHE A 6 -0.15 6.53 -14.82
CA PHE A 6 0.33 6.85 -13.49
C PHE A 6 0.05 5.72 -12.50
N PHE A 7 1.03 5.36 -11.66
CA PHE A 7 0.85 4.33 -10.64
C PHE A 7 1.37 4.78 -9.28
N ILE A 8 0.60 4.52 -8.23
CA ILE A 8 1.10 4.54 -6.85
C ILE A 8 1.37 3.09 -6.44
N LEU A 9 2.66 2.70 -6.46
CA LEU A 9 3.10 1.31 -6.38
C LEU A 9 3.04 0.71 -4.97
N GLY A 10 3.10 1.55 -3.94
CA GLY A 10 3.38 1.11 -2.58
C GLY A 10 4.23 2.14 -1.84
N ALA A 11 4.84 1.80 -0.72
CA ALA A 11 4.68 0.55 0.01
C ALA A 11 3.35 0.54 0.82
N PRO A 12 2.78 -0.62 1.14
CA PRO A 12 1.63 -0.69 2.03
C PRO A 12 2.00 -0.11 3.39
N ARG A 13 1.09 0.64 4.01
CA ARG A 13 1.29 1.32 5.32
C ARG A 13 2.30 2.46 5.31
N SER A 14 2.56 3.04 4.14
CA SER A 14 3.40 4.23 3.95
C SER A 14 2.60 5.42 3.39
N ALA A 15 1.44 5.74 3.95
CA ALA A 15 0.61 6.89 3.53
C ALA A 15 0.09 6.92 2.07
N THR A 16 0.15 5.81 1.33
CA THR A 16 -0.34 5.75 -0.07
C THR A 16 -1.83 6.06 -0.24
N THR A 17 -2.67 5.76 0.76
CA THR A 17 -4.08 6.16 0.75
C THR A 17 -4.25 7.68 0.88
N PHE A 18 -3.39 8.34 1.64
CA PHE A 18 -3.39 9.81 1.74
C PHE A 18 -2.97 10.41 0.41
N LEU A 19 -1.86 9.93 -0.17
CA LEU A 19 -1.40 10.32 -1.50
C LEU A 19 -2.49 10.14 -2.57
N TYR A 20 -3.09 8.94 -2.66
CA TYR A 20 -4.18 8.63 -3.61
C TYR A 20 -5.35 9.62 -3.52
N ARG A 21 -5.81 9.94 -2.29
CA ARG A 21 -6.93 10.86 -2.09
C ARG A 21 -6.57 12.30 -2.41
N ALA A 22 -5.34 12.70 -2.13
CA ALA A 22 -4.86 14.05 -2.37
C ALA A 22 -4.70 14.32 -3.88
N VAL A 23 -4.00 13.44 -4.61
CA VAL A 23 -3.77 13.62 -6.05
C VAL A 23 -5.07 13.52 -6.87
N ALA A 24 -6.05 12.76 -6.40
CA ALA A 24 -7.37 12.66 -7.03
C ALA A 24 -8.17 13.98 -6.99
N GLN A 25 -7.75 14.98 -6.21
CA GLN A 25 -8.37 16.32 -6.20
C GLN A 25 -7.89 17.19 -7.36
N HIS A 26 -6.79 16.84 -8.03
CA HIS A 26 -6.22 17.66 -9.08
C HIS A 26 -7.05 17.58 -10.37
N PRO A 27 -7.41 18.72 -11.01
CA PRO A 27 -8.27 18.74 -12.20
C PRO A 27 -7.70 18.04 -13.44
N GLN A 28 -6.41 17.67 -13.45
CA GLN A 28 -5.72 17.01 -14.56
C GLN A 28 -5.43 15.53 -14.26
N ILE A 29 -5.81 15.04 -13.08
CA ILE A 29 -5.62 13.65 -12.67
C ILE A 29 -6.97 12.97 -12.52
N TYR A 30 -7.15 11.88 -13.25
CA TYR A 30 -8.21 10.91 -13.00
C TYR A 30 -7.61 9.70 -12.29
N MET A 31 -8.05 9.42 -11.06
CA MET A 31 -7.70 8.18 -10.36
C MET A 31 -8.81 7.15 -10.52
N SER A 32 -8.45 5.89 -10.79
CA SER A 32 -9.36 4.75 -10.78
C SER A 32 -10.24 4.79 -9.53
N PRO A 33 -11.57 4.70 -9.63
CA PRO A 33 -12.47 4.77 -8.47
C PRO A 33 -12.31 3.55 -7.54
N VAL A 34 -11.74 2.46 -8.06
CA VAL A 34 -11.35 1.29 -7.29
C VAL A 34 -9.88 1.46 -6.91
N LYS A 35 -9.61 1.63 -5.61
CA LYS A 35 -8.25 1.53 -5.04
C LYS A 35 -7.92 0.06 -4.79
N GLU A 36 -6.64 -0.31 -4.93
CA GLU A 36 -6.14 -1.69 -4.90
C GLU A 36 -6.84 -2.60 -5.93
N PRO A 37 -6.98 -2.20 -7.21
CA PRO A 37 -7.48 -3.12 -8.23
C PRO A 37 -6.58 -4.36 -8.37
N ALA A 38 -5.30 -4.23 -8.03
CA ALA A 38 -4.31 -5.29 -7.92
C ALA A 38 -4.12 -6.11 -9.21
N PHE A 39 -4.50 -5.56 -10.36
CA PHE A 39 -4.46 -6.23 -11.67
C PHE A 39 -3.07 -6.77 -12.01
N PHE A 40 -2.02 -5.96 -11.83
CA PHE A 40 -0.64 -6.37 -12.14
C PHE A 40 -0.02 -7.31 -11.10
N SER A 41 -0.70 -7.60 -9.99
CA SER A 41 -0.27 -8.58 -8.99
C SER A 41 -0.81 -9.99 -9.20
N HIS A 42 -1.61 -10.19 -10.25
CA HIS A 42 -2.20 -11.49 -10.56
C HIS A 42 -1.85 -11.91 -11.98
N ASP A 43 -1.57 -13.20 -12.15
CA ASP A 43 -1.58 -13.88 -13.44
C ASP A 43 -2.50 -15.09 -13.33
N GLU A 44 -3.40 -15.27 -14.28
CA GLU A 44 -4.34 -16.40 -14.29
C GLU A 44 -3.63 -17.75 -14.43
N ARG A 45 -2.36 -17.73 -14.87
CA ARG A 45 -1.49 -18.91 -15.04
C ARG A 45 -0.69 -19.24 -13.78
N GLU A 46 -0.66 -18.37 -12.78
CA GLU A 46 0.10 -18.58 -11.55
C GLU A 46 -0.71 -19.35 -10.49
N PRO A 47 -0.05 -20.15 -9.64
CA PRO A 47 -0.68 -20.72 -8.46
C PRO A 47 -1.33 -19.61 -7.63
N LYS A 48 -2.58 -19.81 -7.23
CA LYS A 48 -3.28 -18.83 -6.41
C LYS A 48 -2.56 -18.71 -5.06
N TRP A 49 -2.13 -17.49 -4.73
CA TRP A 49 -1.59 -17.18 -3.42
C TRP A 49 -2.56 -17.66 -2.32
N ILE A 50 -2.01 -18.31 -1.30
CA ILE A 50 -2.78 -18.73 -0.14
C ILE A 50 -2.93 -17.52 0.79
N THR A 51 -4.15 -17.28 1.24
CA THR A 51 -4.47 -16.25 2.22
C THR A 51 -5.24 -16.88 3.37
N PRO A 52 -4.99 -16.48 4.64
CA PRO A 52 -5.70 -17.02 5.80
C PRO A 52 -7.21 -16.81 5.76
N VAL A 53 -7.66 -15.83 4.97
CA VAL A 53 -9.07 -15.50 4.74
C VAL A 53 -9.34 -15.45 3.24
N ALA A 54 -10.59 -15.61 2.82
CA ALA A 54 -10.99 -15.36 1.44
C ALA A 54 -10.76 -13.87 1.10
N ALA A 55 -9.65 -13.56 0.43
CA ALA A 55 -9.39 -12.22 -0.06
C ALA A 55 -10.32 -11.91 -1.25
N PRO A 56 -10.86 -10.69 -1.37
CA PRO A 56 -11.51 -10.27 -2.60
C PRO A 56 -10.50 -10.43 -3.74
N ARG A 57 -10.90 -11.13 -4.80
CA ARG A 57 -10.03 -11.23 -5.98
C ARG A 57 -9.89 -9.83 -6.57
N GLY A 58 -8.66 -9.45 -6.90
CA GLY A 58 -8.40 -8.27 -7.71
C GLY A 58 -9.09 -8.38 -9.06
N ILE A 59 -9.06 -7.31 -9.85
CA ILE A 59 -9.51 -7.37 -11.23
C ILE A 59 -8.49 -8.21 -12.00
N VAL A 60 -8.93 -9.26 -12.68
CA VAL A 60 -8.04 -10.19 -13.41
C VAL A 60 -8.19 -10.09 -14.92
N GLN A 61 -9.32 -9.60 -15.40
CA GLN A 61 -9.61 -9.45 -16.82
C GLN A 61 -9.16 -8.08 -17.31
N TRP A 62 -8.36 -8.05 -18.38
CA TRP A 62 -7.81 -6.80 -18.94
C TRP A 62 -8.90 -5.83 -19.36
N ALA A 63 -9.98 -6.33 -19.99
CA ALA A 63 -11.10 -5.49 -20.41
C ALA A 63 -11.79 -4.82 -19.22
N ASP A 64 -11.97 -5.52 -18.10
CA ASP A 64 -12.57 -4.95 -16.89
C ASP A 64 -11.62 -3.97 -16.20
N TYR A 65 -10.31 -4.21 -16.27
CA TYR A 65 -9.32 -3.27 -15.78
C TYR A 65 -9.34 -1.96 -16.57
N LEU A 66 -9.45 -2.02 -17.90
CA LEU A 66 -9.52 -0.82 -18.74
C LEU A 66 -10.78 0.02 -18.49
N LYS A 67 -11.92 -0.62 -18.17
CA LYS A 67 -13.16 0.09 -17.82
C LYS A 67 -13.01 1.03 -16.62
N LEU A 68 -12.02 0.80 -15.75
CA LEU A 68 -11.72 1.70 -14.64
C LEU A 68 -11.33 3.11 -15.09
N PHE A 69 -10.91 3.29 -16.35
CA PHE A 69 -10.38 4.53 -16.88
C PHE A 69 -11.27 5.17 -17.96
N ASP A 70 -12.42 4.58 -18.28
CA ASP A 70 -13.30 5.09 -19.34
C ASP A 70 -13.84 6.49 -19.04
N ALA A 71 -14.26 6.75 -17.79
CA ALA A 71 -14.72 8.09 -17.37
C ALA A 71 -13.58 9.12 -17.30
N GLY A 72 -12.34 8.67 -17.27
CA GLY A 72 -11.13 9.51 -17.24
C GLY A 72 -10.46 9.68 -18.60
N ALA A 73 -11.12 9.27 -19.69
CA ALA A 73 -10.45 9.15 -20.99
C ALA A 73 -9.80 10.45 -21.50
N SER A 74 -10.38 11.60 -21.18
CA SER A 74 -9.88 12.94 -21.55
C SER A 74 -8.82 13.50 -20.61
N TYR A 75 -8.60 12.90 -19.43
CA TYR A 75 -7.63 13.39 -18.46
C TYR A 75 -6.22 13.08 -18.94
N PRO A 76 -5.26 14.03 -18.86
CA PRO A 76 -3.89 13.78 -19.27
C PRO A 76 -3.19 12.76 -18.38
N VAL A 77 -3.50 12.75 -17.08
CA VAL A 77 -2.99 11.77 -16.11
C VAL A 77 -4.13 10.85 -15.67
N ARG A 78 -3.93 9.54 -15.82
CA ARG A 78 -4.88 8.48 -15.46
C ARG A 78 -4.14 7.48 -14.60
N GLY A 79 -4.52 7.37 -13.33
CA GLY A 79 -3.75 6.60 -12.37
C GLY A 79 -4.52 5.57 -11.56
N GLU A 80 -3.79 4.62 -11.00
CA GLU A 80 -4.30 3.67 -10.00
C GLU A 80 -3.33 3.53 -8.83
N ALA A 81 -3.78 2.89 -7.75
CA ALA A 81 -2.97 2.68 -6.56
C ALA A 81 -3.20 1.27 -6.02
N SER A 82 -2.21 0.40 -6.25
CA SER A 82 -2.15 -0.96 -5.70
C SER A 82 -0.82 -1.13 -4.98
N THR A 83 -0.87 -1.12 -3.65
CA THR A 83 0.33 -0.97 -2.81
C THR A 83 1.21 -2.19 -2.77
N GLY A 84 0.69 -3.35 -3.17
CA GLY A 84 1.44 -4.58 -3.34
C GLY A 84 2.38 -4.57 -4.56
N TYR A 85 2.14 -3.70 -5.55
CA TYR A 85 2.91 -3.73 -6.81
C TYR A 85 4.41 -3.55 -6.58
N LEU A 86 4.80 -2.64 -5.68
CA LEU A 86 6.22 -2.42 -5.39
C LEU A 86 6.94 -3.73 -5.05
N ALA A 87 6.36 -4.52 -4.14
CA ALA A 87 6.98 -5.74 -3.63
C ALA A 87 6.77 -6.95 -4.55
N ASP A 88 5.69 -6.98 -5.33
CA ASP A 88 5.38 -8.03 -6.30
C ASP A 88 6.52 -8.25 -7.29
N ALA A 89 6.92 -9.52 -7.47
CA ALA A 89 8.07 -9.88 -8.28
C ALA A 89 7.86 -9.64 -9.79
N TYR A 90 6.60 -9.62 -10.25
CA TYR A 90 6.24 -9.60 -11.66
C TYR A 90 5.47 -8.35 -12.07
N ALA A 91 4.94 -7.57 -11.14
CA ALA A 91 4.13 -6.39 -11.45
C ALA A 91 4.85 -5.40 -12.39
N ALA A 92 6.14 -5.11 -12.15
CA ALA A 92 6.92 -4.22 -13.01
C ALA A 92 6.99 -4.72 -14.48
N GLN A 93 7.28 -6.00 -14.68
CA GLN A 93 7.34 -6.63 -16.00
C GLN A 93 5.94 -6.65 -16.66
N ARG A 94 4.90 -7.00 -15.90
CA ARG A 94 3.53 -7.02 -16.42
C ARG A 94 3.05 -5.63 -16.84
N ILE A 95 3.43 -4.58 -16.11
CA ILE A 95 3.17 -3.19 -16.50
C ILE A 95 3.86 -2.89 -17.84
N GLN A 96 5.16 -3.19 -17.96
CA GLN A 96 5.95 -2.95 -19.17
C GLN A 96 5.36 -3.69 -20.39
N LEU A 97 4.93 -4.95 -20.21
CA LEU A 97 4.38 -5.76 -21.30
C LEU A 97 2.99 -5.30 -21.77
N ARG A 98 2.21 -4.66 -20.90
CA ARG A 98 0.82 -4.28 -21.20
C ARG A 98 0.67 -2.85 -21.71
N LEU A 99 1.55 -1.95 -21.30
CA LEU A 99 1.47 -0.54 -21.66
C LEU A 99 2.42 -0.22 -22.82
N LYS A 100 1.92 0.56 -23.79
CA LYS A 100 2.72 0.98 -24.95
C LYS A 100 3.78 2.02 -24.59
N GLU A 101 3.46 2.88 -23.64
CA GLU A 101 4.32 3.97 -23.17
C GLU A 101 4.67 3.73 -21.70
N PRO A 102 5.91 4.05 -21.27
CA PRO A 102 6.32 3.90 -19.88
C PRO A 102 5.53 4.87 -19.00
N PRO A 103 4.81 4.37 -17.97
CA PRO A 103 4.03 5.22 -17.09
C PRO A 103 4.92 5.97 -16.10
N TYR A 104 4.38 7.01 -15.47
CA TYR A 104 4.96 7.59 -14.26
C TYR A 104 4.59 6.74 -13.04
N MET A 105 5.52 6.55 -12.12
CA MET A 105 5.33 5.74 -10.93
C MET A 105 5.78 6.51 -9.69
N VAL A 106 5.00 6.38 -8.61
CA VAL A 106 5.36 6.91 -7.29
C VAL A 106 5.39 5.75 -6.29
N ALA A 107 6.47 5.68 -5.52
CA ALA A 107 6.58 4.82 -4.34
C ALA A 107 6.77 5.69 -3.09
N VAL A 108 6.02 5.39 -2.03
CA VAL A 108 6.19 6.00 -0.71
C VAL A 108 6.79 4.97 0.23
N LEU A 109 7.98 5.26 0.74
CA LEU A 109 8.69 4.41 1.68
C LEU A 109 8.50 4.93 3.10
N ARG A 110 8.59 4.03 4.07
CA ARG A 110 8.58 4.33 5.51
C ARG A 110 9.67 3.47 6.13
N HIS A 111 10.25 3.88 7.26
CA HIS A 111 11.14 3.03 8.03
C HIS A 111 10.64 1.56 8.04
N PRO A 112 11.42 0.59 7.53
CA PRO A 112 10.90 -0.72 7.15
C PRO A 112 10.39 -1.53 8.34
N ALA A 113 11.00 -1.38 9.52
CA ALA A 113 10.49 -1.96 10.77
C ALA A 113 9.10 -1.39 11.17
N ASP A 114 8.93 -0.07 11.13
CA ASP A 114 7.65 0.57 11.48
C ASP A 114 6.56 0.25 10.46
N ARG A 115 6.92 0.15 9.17
CA ARG A 115 6.01 -0.30 8.12
C ARG A 115 5.55 -1.74 8.38
N ALA A 116 6.49 -2.65 8.67
CA ALA A 116 6.21 -4.05 8.97
C ALA A 116 5.26 -4.18 10.16
N TYR A 117 5.58 -3.52 11.28
CA TYR A 117 4.72 -3.52 12.47
C TYR A 117 3.35 -2.90 12.18
N SER A 118 3.28 -1.75 11.49
CA SER A 118 2.01 -1.14 11.10
C SER A 118 1.15 -2.04 10.22
N HIS A 119 1.78 -2.89 9.39
CA HIS A 119 1.08 -3.83 8.51
C HIS A 119 0.55 -5.03 9.30
N TYR A 120 1.35 -5.59 10.20
CA TYR A 120 0.90 -6.60 11.14
C TYR A 120 -0.29 -6.10 11.96
N VAL A 121 -0.19 -4.90 12.54
CA VAL A 121 -1.31 -4.28 13.26
C VAL A 121 -2.52 -4.19 12.33
N TYR A 122 -2.35 -3.66 11.10
CA TYR A 122 -3.40 -3.63 10.08
C TYR A 122 -4.15 -4.96 9.92
N HIS A 123 -3.41 -6.05 9.70
CA HIS A 123 -4.01 -7.37 9.52
C HIS A 123 -4.62 -7.97 10.78
N ARG A 124 -4.04 -7.75 11.96
CA ARG A 124 -4.64 -8.18 13.24
C ARG A 124 -5.99 -7.55 13.45
N MET A 125 -6.15 -6.28 13.10
CA MET A 125 -7.43 -5.57 13.27
C MET A 125 -8.46 -5.96 12.24
N GLY A 126 -7.99 -6.34 11.05
CA GLY A 126 -8.80 -7.03 10.06
C GLY A 126 -9.07 -8.49 10.43
N THR A 127 -8.55 -8.99 11.56
CA THR A 127 -8.51 -10.40 11.99
C THR A 127 -8.16 -11.38 10.88
N VAL A 128 -7.26 -10.97 10.01
CA VAL A 128 -6.73 -11.80 8.93
C VAL A 128 -5.31 -12.28 9.22
N GLU A 129 -4.72 -11.83 10.33
CA GLU A 129 -3.41 -12.30 10.81
C GLU A 129 -3.59 -13.34 11.93
N PRO A 130 -3.23 -14.61 11.69
CA PRO A 130 -3.36 -15.67 12.68
C PRO A 130 -2.35 -15.60 13.82
N ALA A 131 -1.15 -15.05 13.60
CA ALA A 131 -0.16 -14.90 14.66
C ALA A 131 -0.65 -13.89 15.72
N PRO A 132 -0.60 -14.21 17.02
CA PRO A 132 -1.05 -13.33 18.10
C PRO A 132 -0.10 -12.17 18.40
N THR A 133 1.19 -12.32 18.07
CA THR A 133 2.25 -11.31 18.29
C THR A 133 2.97 -10.97 16.97
N PHE A 134 3.60 -9.80 16.92
CA PHE A 134 4.35 -9.39 15.74
C PHE A 134 5.59 -10.26 15.53
N GLU A 135 6.25 -10.63 16.62
CA GLU A 135 7.44 -11.46 16.69
C GLU A 135 7.18 -12.87 16.15
N GLU A 136 6.03 -13.47 16.49
CA GLU A 136 5.61 -14.75 15.90
C GLU A 136 5.34 -14.60 14.40
N ALA A 137 4.68 -13.52 13.99
CA ALA A 137 4.32 -13.29 12.59
C ALA A 137 5.55 -13.15 11.68
N ILE A 138 6.59 -12.44 12.13
CA ILE A 138 7.83 -12.29 11.36
C ILE A 138 8.68 -13.57 11.38
N LYS A 139 8.69 -14.33 12.48
CA LYS A 139 9.41 -15.62 12.57
C LYS A 139 8.81 -16.68 11.63
N ASP A 140 7.49 -16.67 11.47
CA ASP A 140 6.75 -17.62 10.61
C ASP A 140 6.86 -17.30 9.10
N GLU A 141 7.48 -16.18 8.73
CA GLU A 141 7.47 -15.70 7.35
C GLU A 141 8.15 -16.64 6.33
N ASP A 142 9.16 -17.40 6.75
CA ASP A 142 9.81 -18.41 5.89
C ASP A 142 8.88 -19.59 5.61
N ASN A 143 8.11 -20.01 6.62
CA ASN A 143 7.08 -21.02 6.49
C ASN A 143 5.93 -20.51 5.60
N ARG A 144 5.47 -19.25 5.79
CA ARG A 144 4.49 -18.59 4.91
C ARG A 144 4.94 -18.58 3.45
N ARG A 145 6.20 -18.24 3.20
CA ARG A 145 6.80 -18.29 1.85
C ARG A 145 6.74 -19.68 1.26
N ALA A 146 7.20 -20.69 2.00
CA ALA A 146 7.24 -22.08 1.55
C ALA A 146 5.83 -22.62 1.21
N HIS A 147 4.80 -22.12 1.90
CA HIS A 147 3.41 -22.45 1.65
C HIS A 147 2.69 -21.45 0.73
N HIS A 148 3.43 -20.68 -0.08
CA HIS A 148 2.87 -19.75 -1.08
C HIS A 148 1.84 -18.76 -0.52
N TRP A 149 2.06 -18.29 0.71
CA TRP A 149 1.24 -17.21 1.25
C TRP A 149 1.45 -15.93 0.47
N ASN A 150 0.37 -15.16 0.32
CA ASN A 150 0.45 -13.86 -0.32
C ASN A 150 1.47 -12.96 0.39
N MET A 151 2.22 -12.20 -0.40
CA MET A 151 3.27 -11.29 0.07
C MET A 151 2.79 -10.27 1.10
N GLN A 152 1.50 -9.94 1.15
CA GLN A 152 0.93 -9.08 2.18
C GLN A 152 1.15 -9.60 3.61
N TRP A 153 1.28 -10.91 3.82
CA TRP A 153 1.59 -11.52 5.13
C TRP A 153 3.09 -11.79 5.35
N ARG A 154 3.92 -11.37 4.39
CA ARG A 154 5.38 -11.46 4.43
C ARG A 154 5.96 -10.10 4.82
N TYR A 155 5.88 -9.84 6.12
CA TYR A 155 6.12 -8.52 6.69
C TYR A 155 7.56 -8.04 6.57
N ARG A 156 8.57 -8.92 6.68
CA ARG A 156 9.97 -8.53 6.50
C ARG A 156 10.29 -8.32 5.03
N GLU A 157 9.89 -9.26 4.18
CA GLU A 157 10.21 -9.24 2.75
C GLU A 157 9.66 -7.98 2.07
N THR A 158 8.41 -7.58 2.36
CA THR A 158 7.80 -6.36 1.80
C THR A 158 8.58 -5.07 2.13
N GLY A 159 9.44 -5.11 3.16
CA GLY A 159 10.31 -4.00 3.56
C GLY A 159 11.67 -3.93 2.84
N LEU A 160 11.99 -4.90 1.97
CA LEU A 160 13.23 -4.94 1.19
C LEU A 160 13.12 -4.00 -0.03
N TYR A 161 12.98 -2.70 0.23
CA TYR A 161 12.74 -1.69 -0.79
C TYR A 161 13.85 -1.63 -1.84
N GLY A 162 15.10 -1.81 -1.47
CA GLY A 162 16.23 -1.74 -2.40
C GLY A 162 16.13 -2.84 -3.48
N GLN A 163 15.81 -4.06 -3.05
CA GLN A 163 15.48 -5.17 -3.95
C GLN A 163 14.29 -4.84 -4.85
N HIS A 164 13.24 -4.25 -4.30
CA HIS A 164 11.99 -4.00 -5.02
C HIS A 164 12.07 -2.86 -6.03
N LEU A 165 12.67 -1.74 -5.64
CA LEU A 165 12.87 -0.55 -6.47
C LEU A 165 13.77 -0.84 -7.67
N ALA A 166 14.79 -1.68 -7.49
CA ALA A 166 15.70 -2.06 -8.58
C ALA A 166 14.93 -2.58 -9.80
N ARG A 167 13.91 -3.44 -9.61
CA ARG A 167 13.09 -3.97 -10.72
C ARG A 167 12.42 -2.87 -11.55
N TYR A 168 11.96 -1.81 -10.89
CA TYR A 168 11.31 -0.69 -11.58
C TYR A 168 12.33 0.23 -12.23
N LEU A 169 13.45 0.51 -11.56
CA LEU A 169 14.53 1.32 -12.10
C LEU A 169 15.18 0.66 -13.32
N ASP A 170 15.41 -0.65 -13.28
CA ASP A 170 16.01 -1.41 -14.38
C ASP A 170 15.12 -1.42 -15.64
N LEU A 171 13.79 -1.45 -15.47
CA LEU A 171 12.83 -1.54 -16.58
C LEU A 171 12.37 -0.18 -17.13
N PHE A 172 12.29 0.85 -16.29
CA PHE A 172 11.69 2.13 -16.64
C PHE A 172 12.63 3.34 -16.47
N GLY A 173 13.76 3.17 -15.80
CA GLY A 173 14.69 4.26 -15.48
C GLY A 173 14.20 5.17 -14.35
N SER A 174 15.13 5.99 -13.83
CA SER A 174 14.86 6.91 -12.71
C SER A 174 13.90 8.05 -13.07
N SER A 175 13.83 8.46 -14.35
CA SER A 175 12.91 9.51 -14.81
C SER A 175 11.43 9.11 -14.76
N ARG A 176 11.14 7.82 -14.59
CA ARG A 176 9.78 7.27 -14.51
C ARG A 176 9.38 6.82 -13.11
N LEU A 177 10.27 6.95 -12.11
CA LEU A 177 9.99 6.56 -10.73
C LEU A 177 10.37 7.68 -9.75
N LEU A 178 9.36 8.24 -9.09
CA LEU A 178 9.54 9.16 -7.97
C LEU A 178 9.41 8.40 -6.65
N VAL A 179 10.45 8.46 -5.82
CA VAL A 179 10.43 7.91 -4.46
C VAL A 179 10.20 9.03 -3.44
N LEU A 180 9.21 8.83 -2.58
CA LEU A 180 8.85 9.69 -1.47
C LEU A 180 9.15 8.95 -0.15
N LEU A 181 9.50 9.67 0.90
CA LEU A 181 9.60 9.16 2.25
C LEU A 181 8.38 9.61 3.05
N HIS A 182 7.89 8.73 3.93
CA HIS A 182 6.68 8.96 4.73
C HIS A 182 6.80 10.22 5.59
N GLU A 183 8.00 10.50 6.10
CA GLU A 183 8.33 11.65 6.94
C GLU A 183 8.25 12.98 6.16
N GLU A 184 8.38 12.96 4.83
CA GLU A 184 8.25 14.17 4.00
C GLU A 184 6.82 14.73 4.00
N PHE A 185 5.82 13.91 4.37
CA PHE A 185 4.42 14.37 4.47
C PHE A 185 4.18 15.31 5.66
N ASP A 186 5.18 15.56 6.51
CA ASP A 186 5.15 16.67 7.46
C ASP A 186 5.08 18.04 6.73
N ASP A 187 5.65 18.13 5.53
CA ASP A 187 5.42 19.21 4.54
C ASP A 187 4.69 18.66 3.30
N ALA A 188 3.46 18.22 3.52
CA ALA A 188 2.61 17.68 2.48
C ALA A 188 2.46 18.61 1.25
N PRO A 189 2.29 19.95 1.38
CA PRO A 189 2.29 20.85 0.22
C PRO A 189 3.54 20.75 -0.66
N ALA A 190 4.74 20.65 -0.08
CA ALA A 190 5.97 20.46 -0.86
C ALA A 190 5.99 19.09 -1.58
N VAL A 191 5.52 18.03 -0.91
CA VAL A 191 5.42 16.70 -1.52
C VAL A 191 4.50 16.71 -2.74
N PHE A 192 3.33 17.34 -2.65
CA PHE A 192 2.39 17.37 -3.78
C PHE A 192 2.90 18.21 -4.95
N ARG A 193 3.53 19.36 -4.70
CA ARG A 193 4.22 20.12 -5.76
C ARG A 193 5.24 19.26 -6.50
N ARG A 194 6.04 18.48 -5.76
CA ARG A 194 7.03 17.55 -6.36
C ARG A 194 6.36 16.45 -7.19
N VAL A 195 5.25 15.89 -6.71
CA VAL A 195 4.48 14.88 -7.46
C VAL A 195 3.90 15.47 -8.74
N PHE A 196 3.31 16.68 -8.69
CA PHE A 196 2.72 17.32 -9.87
C PHE A 196 3.76 17.75 -10.90
N GLY A 197 4.88 18.33 -10.45
CA GLY A 197 6.02 18.63 -11.31
C GLY A 197 6.61 17.37 -11.97
N PHE A 198 6.71 16.26 -11.23
CA PHE A 198 7.14 14.97 -11.78
C PHE A 198 6.19 14.43 -12.86
N LEU A 199 4.88 14.65 -12.70
CA LEU A 199 3.85 14.28 -13.68
C LEU A 199 3.76 15.26 -14.86
N GLY A 200 4.46 16.40 -14.82
CA GLY A 200 4.44 17.42 -15.86
C GLY A 200 3.09 18.15 -15.96
N ILE A 201 2.38 18.31 -14.85
CA ILE A 201 1.09 19.03 -14.76
C ILE A 201 1.22 20.26 -13.85
N ASP A 202 0.15 21.06 -13.74
CA ASP A 202 0.14 22.28 -12.93
C ASP A 202 0.46 21.99 -11.44
N ASP A 203 1.59 22.48 -10.96
CA ASP A 203 2.03 22.22 -9.59
C ASP A 203 1.47 23.23 -8.57
N GLN A 204 0.71 24.25 -8.99
CA GLN A 204 0.16 25.28 -8.11
C GLN A 204 -1.27 25.00 -7.63
N VAL A 205 -1.85 23.85 -8.01
CA VAL A 205 -3.20 23.48 -7.58
C VAL A 205 -3.24 23.25 -6.06
N PRO A 206 -4.08 23.99 -5.31
CA PRO A 206 -4.23 23.80 -3.88
C PRO A 206 -4.95 22.48 -3.60
N ILE A 207 -4.37 21.63 -2.76
CA ILE A 207 -4.99 20.38 -2.32
C ILE A 207 -5.55 20.56 -0.91
N ASN A 208 -6.82 20.21 -0.72
CA ASN A 208 -7.42 20.19 0.61
C ASN A 208 -7.04 18.89 1.32
N LEU A 209 -6.15 19.01 2.31
CA LEU A 209 -5.57 17.88 3.03
C LEU A 209 -6.39 17.41 4.24
N GLY A 210 -7.64 17.88 4.39
CA GLY A 210 -8.48 17.69 5.58
C GLY A 210 -8.19 16.45 6.44
N GLY A 211 -7.89 16.69 7.73
CA GLY A 211 -7.85 15.74 8.86
C GLY A 211 -7.02 14.45 8.70
N LYS A 212 -5.95 14.30 9.51
CA LYS A 212 -5.13 13.07 9.65
C LYS A 212 -5.97 11.78 9.51
N VAL A 213 -5.61 10.93 8.54
CA VAL A 213 -6.26 9.64 8.32
C VAL A 213 -5.95 8.71 9.50
N ASN A 214 -7.01 8.30 10.21
CA ASN A 214 -7.00 7.60 11.50
C ASN A 214 -6.01 6.43 11.65
N GLU A 215 -5.38 6.38 12.83
CA GLU A 215 -4.68 5.22 13.38
C GLU A 215 -5.66 4.08 13.70
N SER A 216 -5.13 2.86 13.78
CA SER A 216 -5.93 1.64 13.73
C SER A 216 -5.97 0.91 15.12
N GLY A 217 -7.06 0.17 15.46
CA GLY A 217 -7.14 -0.77 16.63
C GLY A 217 -7.87 -2.11 16.33
N VAL A 218 -7.68 -3.19 17.13
CA VAL A 218 -8.19 -4.61 16.98
C VAL A 218 -9.49 -4.96 17.72
N SER A 219 -10.36 -5.80 17.15
CA SER A 219 -11.58 -6.29 17.83
C SER A 219 -11.30 -7.25 19.01
N LYS A 220 -11.93 -6.99 20.17
CA LYS A 220 -11.83 -7.71 21.47
C LYS A 220 -12.45 -9.11 21.47
N SER A 221 -13.24 -9.44 20.45
CA SER A 221 -13.96 -10.72 20.35
C SER A 221 -13.99 -11.24 18.92
N SER A 222 -13.81 -12.55 18.77
CA SER A 222 -13.93 -13.30 17.50
C SER A 222 -15.32 -13.16 16.87
N PHE A 223 -16.37 -13.03 17.68
CA PHE A 223 -17.73 -12.78 17.21
C PHE A 223 -17.91 -11.33 16.71
N ALA A 224 -17.36 -10.35 17.43
CA ALA A 224 -17.39 -8.95 17.00
C ALA A 224 -16.57 -8.72 15.72
N ALA A 225 -15.46 -9.43 15.55
CA ALA A 225 -14.66 -9.44 14.32
C ALA A 225 -15.46 -10.00 13.12
N TRP A 226 -16.15 -11.12 13.31
CA TRP A 226 -17.04 -11.71 12.31
C TRP A 226 -18.15 -10.74 11.88
N ILE A 227 -18.74 -9.99 12.83
CA ILE A 227 -19.76 -8.99 12.52
C ILE A 227 -19.20 -7.81 11.71
N LEU A 228 -18.00 -7.37 12.04
CA LEU A 228 -17.35 -6.22 11.39
C LEU A 228 -16.86 -6.54 9.98
N GLN A 229 -16.56 -7.79 9.66
CA GLN A 229 -15.92 -8.18 8.40
C GLN A 229 -16.90 -8.69 7.36
N ASN A 230 -17.91 -9.47 7.75
CA ASN A 230 -18.86 -10.04 6.81
C ASN A 230 -19.96 -9.04 6.39
N ARG A 231 -20.49 -9.20 5.17
CA ARG A 231 -21.77 -8.57 4.79
C ARG A 231 -22.86 -9.30 5.56
N ASN A 232 -23.31 -8.72 6.66
CA ASN A 232 -24.39 -9.25 7.47
C ASN A 232 -25.52 -8.20 7.64
N PRO A 233 -26.75 -8.64 7.94
CA PRO A 233 -27.89 -7.73 8.11
C PRO A 233 -27.67 -6.71 9.24
N VAL A 234 -26.92 -7.07 10.28
CA VAL A 234 -26.60 -6.19 11.42
C VAL A 234 -25.75 -4.98 10.98
N LYS A 235 -24.75 -5.17 10.13
CA LYS A 235 -23.88 -4.12 9.59
C LYS A 235 -24.61 -3.24 8.57
N LEU A 236 -25.55 -3.81 7.82
CA LEU A 236 -26.45 -3.06 6.94
C LEU A 236 -27.40 -2.17 7.75
N LEU A 237 -27.97 -2.69 8.84
CA LEU A 237 -28.78 -1.91 9.79
C LEU A 237 -27.94 -0.82 10.47
N ALA A 238 -26.75 -1.15 10.98
CA ALA A 238 -25.86 -0.21 11.65
C ALA A 238 -25.38 0.93 10.73
N ARG A 239 -25.17 0.67 9.42
CA ARG A 239 -24.88 1.73 8.43
C ARG A 239 -26.06 2.68 8.23
N LYS A 240 -27.29 2.20 8.41
CA LYS A 240 -28.53 2.95 8.21
C LYS A 240 -28.93 3.76 9.45
N ILE A 241 -28.56 3.29 10.65
CA ILE A 241 -29.01 3.84 11.94
C ILE A 241 -27.93 4.67 12.65
N LEU A 242 -26.65 4.33 12.51
CA LEU A 242 -25.58 4.99 13.28
C LEU A 242 -24.81 6.05 12.46
N PRO A 243 -24.67 7.28 12.98
CA PRO A 243 -23.77 8.30 12.43
C PRO A 243 -22.32 7.79 12.32
N ALA A 244 -21.55 8.32 11.37
CA ALA A 244 -20.16 7.89 11.13
C ALA A 244 -19.27 7.99 12.38
N ALA A 245 -19.47 9.03 13.21
CA ALA A 245 -18.75 9.23 14.47
C ALA A 245 -19.05 8.12 15.51
N ALA A 246 -20.30 7.71 15.65
CA ALA A 246 -20.72 6.65 16.57
C ALA A 246 -20.17 5.28 16.13
N ARG A 247 -20.16 5.01 14.82
CA ARG A 247 -19.53 3.79 14.26
C ARG A 247 -18.03 3.74 14.50
N SER A 248 -17.35 4.87 14.37
CA SER A 248 -15.92 4.98 14.69
C SER A 248 -15.66 4.70 16.17
N LYS A 249 -16.47 5.30 17.07
CA LYS A 249 -16.34 5.12 18.52
C LYS A 249 -16.59 3.68 18.98
N LEU A 250 -17.62 3.02 18.44
CA LEU A 250 -17.91 1.61 18.73
C LEU A 250 -16.78 0.69 18.27
N ARG A 251 -16.20 0.95 17.08
CA ARG A 251 -15.01 0.24 16.62
C ARG A 251 -13.87 0.43 17.61
N HIS A 252 -13.59 1.67 18.02
CA HIS A 252 -12.51 1.97 18.98
C HIS A 252 -12.68 1.33 20.36
N GLN A 253 -13.91 1.13 20.86
CA GLN A 253 -14.17 0.52 22.18
C GLN A 253 -14.02 -1.01 22.17
N LEU A 254 -14.37 -1.62 21.04
CA LEU A 254 -14.12 -3.03 20.77
C LEU A 254 -12.64 -3.26 20.38
N THR A 255 -11.88 -2.18 20.29
CA THR A 255 -10.50 -1.92 19.90
C THR A 255 -9.23 -2.23 20.73
N ASP A 256 -8.79 -3.43 21.10
CA ASP A 256 -7.44 -3.59 21.69
C ASP A 256 -6.33 -3.39 20.64
N ARG A 257 -5.27 -2.63 20.93
CA ARG A 257 -4.09 -2.65 20.05
C ARG A 257 -3.27 -3.91 20.35
N PRO A 258 -2.66 -4.56 19.34
CA PRO A 258 -1.74 -5.64 19.65
C PRO A 258 -0.56 -5.07 20.46
N PRO A 259 0.17 -5.92 21.20
CA PRO A 259 1.37 -5.49 21.91
C PRO A 259 2.31 -4.73 20.99
N ALA A 260 2.93 -3.67 21.53
CA ALA A 260 3.96 -2.93 20.81
C ALA A 260 5.12 -3.86 20.46
N MET A 261 5.71 -3.68 19.27
CA MET A 261 6.98 -4.29 18.90
C MET A 261 8.03 -4.00 19.98
N THR A 262 8.77 -5.02 20.41
CA THR A 262 9.82 -4.83 21.41
C THR A 262 11.02 -4.05 20.85
N ALA A 263 11.79 -3.40 21.71
CA ALA A 263 13.03 -2.71 21.30
C ALA A 263 14.04 -3.69 20.69
N GLN A 264 14.14 -4.91 21.22
CA GLN A 264 15.00 -5.96 20.66
C GLN A 264 14.55 -6.34 19.25
N THR A 265 13.25 -6.58 19.04
CA THR A 265 12.72 -6.89 17.70
C THR A 265 12.96 -5.76 16.70
N ARG A 266 12.86 -4.49 17.13
CA ARG A 266 13.22 -3.35 16.28
C ARG A 266 14.70 -3.40 15.88
N ALA A 267 15.60 -3.65 16.83
CA ALA A 267 17.03 -3.76 16.56
C ALA A 267 17.35 -4.93 15.61
N ASP A 268 16.72 -6.09 15.81
CA ASP A 268 16.88 -7.26 14.94
C ASP A 268 16.40 -6.97 13.52
N LEU A 269 15.28 -6.27 13.36
CA LEU A 269 14.77 -5.85 12.05
C LEU A 269 15.71 -4.84 11.38
N ILE A 270 16.26 -3.88 12.12
CA ILE A 270 17.23 -2.93 11.55
C ILE A 270 18.49 -3.66 11.08
N ALA A 271 18.99 -4.61 11.88
CA ALA A 271 20.11 -5.46 11.48
C ALA A 271 19.78 -6.26 10.21
N PHE A 272 18.59 -6.85 10.13
CA PHE A 272 18.10 -7.57 8.95
C PHE A 272 18.01 -6.66 7.70
N TYR A 273 17.51 -5.43 7.85
CA TYR A 273 17.32 -4.50 6.73
C TYR A 273 18.57 -3.71 6.35
N ARG A 274 19.64 -3.73 7.15
CA ARG A 274 20.81 -2.85 7.00
C ARG A 274 21.32 -2.77 5.56
N GLU A 275 21.63 -3.91 4.95
CA GLU A 275 22.16 -3.94 3.58
C GLU A 275 21.15 -3.43 2.54
N ASP A 276 19.87 -3.73 2.73
CA ASP A 276 18.83 -3.25 1.82
C ASP A 276 18.53 -1.75 2.02
N ILE A 277 18.66 -1.20 3.23
CA ILE A 277 18.59 0.25 3.49
C ILE A 277 19.73 0.96 2.78
N LEU A 278 20.96 0.44 2.87
CA LEU A 278 22.11 1.00 2.16
C LEU A 278 21.93 0.94 0.64
N ARG A 279 21.41 -0.18 0.13
CA ARG A 279 21.02 -0.32 -1.28
C ARG A 279 19.95 0.68 -1.68
N THR A 280 18.91 0.86 -0.85
CA THR A 280 17.83 1.82 -1.09
C THR A 280 18.39 3.24 -1.17
N GLN A 281 19.22 3.64 -0.20
CA GLN A 281 19.91 4.94 -0.18
C GLN A 281 20.70 5.19 -1.46
N ALA A 282 21.47 4.20 -1.92
CA ALA A 282 22.23 4.31 -3.17
C ALA A 282 21.33 4.46 -4.40
N LEU A 283 20.25 3.67 -4.50
CA LEU A 283 19.32 3.70 -5.63
C LEU A 283 18.55 5.01 -5.74
N ILE A 284 18.19 5.62 -4.61
CA ILE A 284 17.37 6.84 -4.60
C ILE A 284 18.19 8.12 -4.42
N GLY A 285 19.50 8.01 -4.14
CA GLY A 285 20.39 9.15 -3.92
C GLY A 285 20.01 10.01 -2.72
N ARG A 286 19.46 9.42 -1.65
CA ARG A 286 19.03 10.12 -0.42
C ARG A 286 19.66 9.48 0.80
N ASP A 287 20.04 10.29 1.78
CA ASP A 287 20.51 9.78 3.07
C ASP A 287 19.37 9.10 3.83
N LEU A 288 19.58 7.83 4.18
CA LEU A 288 18.71 7.00 5.02
C LEU A 288 19.43 6.56 6.30
N SER A 289 20.52 7.22 6.69
CA SER A 289 21.28 6.92 7.91
C SER A 289 20.42 6.88 9.17
N ALA A 290 19.33 7.67 9.22
CA ALA A 290 18.36 7.66 10.31
C ALA A 290 17.62 6.32 10.46
N TRP A 291 17.50 5.52 9.40
CA TRP A 291 16.86 4.19 9.44
C TRP A 291 17.80 3.08 9.91
N LEU A 292 19.10 3.37 10.06
CA LEU A 292 20.10 2.45 10.61
C LEU A 292 20.23 2.56 12.13
N LYS A 293 19.37 3.36 12.77
CA LYS A 293 19.38 3.68 14.22
C LYS A 293 18.15 3.12 14.94
#